data_AF-A0A1H0RWQ4-F1
#
_entry.id   AF-A0A1H0RWQ4-F1
#
_cell.length_a   1.000
_cell.length_b   1.000
_cell.length_c   1.000
_cell.angle_alpha   90.00
_cell.angle_beta   90.00
_cell.angle_gamma   90.00
#
_symmetry.space_group_name_H-M   'P 1'
#
loop_
_entity.id
_entity.type
_entity.pdbx_description
1 polymer ?
#
loop_
_entity_poly.entity_id
_entity_poly.type
_entity_poly.pdbx_seq_one_letter_code
_entity_poly.pdbx_strand_id
1 'polypeptide(L)'
;MRKFLILSAFLLIASLPGFAQNIENPQLGGSDDWNSRITKIETDKQFTTVSFEYTANGDNTWAQLNKEIFIQTDVNNEHYNYVKSENIAMVPAKHTFSKKGDKLVFKVYFKKIPANANSIDIIERPGIRNDGITFFNFYNVSLTKSFPPGTKIKVTDVVLMPPPPIQRDTATTGLFYGNSNEMQNAMSSMGPMYASMAKSVLDAQLAYFKQPGKIAEIAKLNKDYFDALIKVGFNDDQALKVITANSLISKSSSITGQ
;
A
#
# COMPACT_ATOMS: atom_id res chain seq x y z
N MET A 1 -50.14 -13.30 -34.69
CA MET A 1 -49.72 -12.39 -33.60
C MET A 1 -48.86 -13.05 -32.50
N ARG A 2 -48.75 -14.39 -32.42
CA ARG A 2 -47.86 -15.07 -31.44
C ARG A 2 -46.36 -15.09 -31.79
N LYS A 3 -45.99 -14.88 -33.06
CA LYS A 3 -44.58 -14.91 -33.52
C LYS A 3 -43.83 -13.58 -33.31
N PHE A 4 -44.53 -12.47 -33.10
CA PHE A 4 -43.91 -11.16 -32.81
C PHE A 4 -43.59 -10.94 -31.31
N LEU A 5 -44.24 -11.71 -30.43
CA LEU A 5 -44.05 -11.60 -28.98
C LEU A 5 -42.77 -12.30 -28.49
N ILE A 6 -42.25 -13.27 -29.25
CA ILE A 6 -41.00 -13.98 -28.91
C ILE A 6 -39.77 -13.15 -29.30
N LEU A 7 -39.87 -12.31 -30.35
CA LEU A 7 -38.77 -11.43 -30.77
C LEU A 7 -38.54 -10.25 -29.81
N SER A 8 -39.57 -9.87 -29.04
CA SER A 8 -39.51 -8.77 -28.07
C SER A 8 -38.89 -9.18 -26.72
N ALA A 9 -38.94 -10.48 -26.38
CA ALA A 9 -38.35 -11.00 -25.14
C ALA A 9 -36.85 -11.31 -25.27
N PHE A 10 -36.33 -11.50 -26.50
CA PHE A 10 -34.90 -11.74 -26.73
C PHE A 10 -34.07 -10.44 -26.80
N LEU A 11 -34.70 -9.28 -26.98
CA LEU A 11 -33.99 -7.99 -27.09
C LEU A 11 -33.72 -7.30 -25.74
N LEU A 12 -34.33 -7.77 -24.65
CA LEU A 12 -34.24 -7.14 -23.31
C LEU A 12 -33.21 -7.82 -22.38
N ILE A 13 -32.61 -8.94 -22.79
CA ILE A 13 -31.60 -9.68 -21.99
C ILE A 13 -30.16 -9.29 -22.39
N ALA A 14 -29.97 -8.53 -23.47
CA ALA A 14 -28.64 -8.22 -24.01
C ALA A 14 -27.91 -7.02 -23.35
N SER A 15 -28.50 -6.36 -22.36
CA SER A 15 -27.93 -5.15 -21.74
C SER A 15 -27.79 -5.27 -20.22
N LEU A 16 -27.34 -6.42 -19.72
CA LEU A 16 -26.71 -6.41 -18.42
C LEU A 16 -25.36 -5.68 -18.58
N PRO A 17 -25.12 -4.56 -17.89
CA PRO A 17 -23.78 -4.01 -17.81
C PRO A 17 -22.92 -5.11 -17.19
N GLY A 18 -22.05 -5.73 -18.00
CA GLY A 18 -21.01 -6.61 -17.48
C GLY A 18 -20.28 -5.80 -16.42
N PHE A 19 -20.20 -6.34 -15.20
CA PHE A 19 -19.66 -5.67 -14.03
C PHE A 19 -18.35 -4.96 -14.40
N ALA A 20 -18.43 -3.65 -14.62
CA ALA A 20 -17.28 -2.82 -14.85
C ALA A 20 -16.69 -2.59 -13.46
N GLN A 21 -15.50 -3.16 -13.21
CA GLN A 21 -14.83 -2.96 -11.94
C GLN A 21 -14.36 -1.50 -11.89
N ASN A 22 -14.86 -0.75 -10.91
CA ASN A 22 -14.57 0.67 -10.75
C ASN A 22 -14.16 0.92 -9.29
N ILE A 23 -12.92 1.36 -9.08
CA ILE A 23 -12.38 1.72 -7.77
C ILE A 23 -11.89 3.15 -7.82
N GLU A 24 -12.43 3.99 -6.93
CA GLU A 24 -11.93 5.34 -6.69
C GLU A 24 -10.92 5.34 -5.54
N ASN A 25 -9.83 6.08 -5.69
CA ASN A 25 -8.75 6.22 -4.70
C ASN A 25 -8.30 4.86 -4.12
N PRO A 26 -7.78 3.94 -4.96
CA PRO A 26 -7.42 2.60 -4.50
C PRO A 26 -6.33 2.64 -3.41
N GLN A 27 -6.37 1.65 -2.52
CA GLN A 27 -5.29 1.46 -1.55
C GLN A 27 -4.01 0.98 -2.23
N LEU A 28 -2.85 1.46 -1.78
CA LEU A 28 -1.54 1.15 -2.34
C LEU A 28 -0.69 0.45 -1.27
N GLY A 29 0.15 -0.51 -1.68
CA GLY A 29 1.25 -0.99 -0.84
C GLY A 29 2.47 -0.06 -0.87
N GLY A 30 2.74 0.58 -2.01
CA GLY A 30 3.82 1.52 -2.19
C GLY A 30 3.85 2.19 -3.57
N SER A 31 4.71 3.19 -3.74
CA SER A 31 4.93 3.88 -5.02
C SER A 31 6.32 4.50 -5.07
N ASP A 32 6.93 4.54 -6.25
CA ASP A 32 8.25 5.16 -6.45
C ASP A 32 8.15 6.68 -6.64
N ASP A 33 7.04 7.19 -7.18
CA ASP A 33 6.80 8.63 -7.33
C ASP A 33 5.81 9.15 -6.29
N TRP A 34 6.29 9.94 -5.32
CA TRP A 34 5.44 10.55 -4.28
C TRP A 34 4.66 11.78 -4.77
N ASN A 35 4.92 12.24 -5.99
CA ASN A 35 4.22 13.40 -6.58
C ASN A 35 2.99 12.99 -7.40
N SER A 36 2.84 11.70 -7.68
CA SER A 36 1.71 11.13 -8.40
C SER A 36 0.87 10.25 -7.49
N ARG A 37 -0.43 10.20 -7.77
CA ARG A 37 -1.33 9.23 -7.16
C ARG A 37 -2.35 8.71 -8.14
N ILE A 38 -2.81 7.50 -7.90
CA ILE A 38 -3.93 6.91 -8.64
C ILE A 38 -5.22 7.43 -8.03
N THR A 39 -6.05 8.07 -8.85
CA THR A 39 -7.36 8.59 -8.45
C THR A 39 -8.48 7.61 -8.74
N LYS A 40 -8.32 6.77 -9.78
CA LYS A 40 -9.35 5.83 -10.19
C LYS A 40 -8.80 4.68 -11.04
N ILE A 41 -9.38 3.50 -10.92
CA ILE A 41 -9.18 2.35 -11.81
C ILE A 41 -10.54 1.89 -12.33
N GLU A 42 -10.64 1.72 -13.64
CA GLU A 42 -11.85 1.24 -14.32
C GLU A 42 -11.50 0.12 -15.29
N THR A 43 -12.14 -1.03 -15.17
CA THR A 43 -12.01 -2.13 -16.13
C THR A 43 -13.32 -2.29 -16.90
N ASP A 44 -13.27 -2.09 -18.21
CA ASP A 44 -14.40 -2.27 -19.11
C ASP A 44 -14.26 -3.53 -19.99
N LYS A 45 -15.00 -3.60 -21.10
CA LYS A 45 -14.95 -4.75 -22.02
C LYS A 45 -13.65 -4.83 -22.82
N GLN A 46 -12.97 -3.72 -23.05
CA GLN A 46 -11.81 -3.58 -23.94
C GLN A 46 -10.51 -3.26 -23.18
N PHE A 47 -10.58 -2.42 -22.14
CA PHE A 47 -9.41 -1.85 -21.48
C PHE A 47 -9.52 -1.85 -19.97
N THR A 48 -8.37 -1.81 -19.33
CA THR A 48 -8.22 -1.32 -17.96
C THR A 48 -7.66 0.09 -18.03
N THR A 49 -8.40 1.06 -17.48
CA THR A 49 -8.05 2.47 -17.46
C THR A 49 -7.62 2.86 -16.07
N VAL A 50 -6.45 3.48 -15.95
CA VAL A 50 -5.96 4.04 -14.70
C VAL A 50 -5.87 5.56 -14.83
N SER A 51 -6.53 6.27 -13.92
CA SER A 51 -6.51 7.73 -13.83
C SER A 51 -5.52 8.17 -12.76
N PHE A 52 -4.70 9.15 -13.10
CA PHE A 52 -3.64 9.68 -12.26
C PHE A 52 -3.82 11.18 -12.01
N GLU A 53 -3.35 11.66 -10.87
CA GLU A 53 -3.09 13.07 -10.62
C GLU A 53 -1.63 13.24 -10.18
N TYR A 54 -0.87 14.00 -10.97
CA TYR A 54 0.49 14.43 -10.64
C TYR A 54 0.47 15.86 -10.12
N THR A 55 1.27 16.14 -9.09
CA THR A 55 1.46 17.48 -8.52
C THR A 55 2.92 17.90 -8.62
N ALA A 56 3.20 19.02 -9.28
CA ALA A 56 4.55 19.53 -9.44
C ALA A 56 5.22 19.82 -8.08
N ASN A 57 6.42 19.27 -7.85
CA ASN A 57 7.18 19.48 -6.61
C ASN A 57 8.06 20.74 -6.61
N GLY A 58 8.19 21.41 -7.76
CA GLY A 58 9.01 22.60 -7.98
C GLY A 58 8.58 23.36 -9.24
N ASP A 59 9.19 24.51 -9.47
CA ASP A 59 8.98 25.30 -10.67
C ASP A 59 9.76 24.70 -11.85
N ASN A 60 9.22 24.78 -13.07
CA ASN A 60 9.81 24.23 -14.30
C ASN A 60 10.12 22.71 -14.25
N THR A 61 9.46 21.97 -13.36
CA THR A 61 9.55 20.51 -13.33
C THR A 61 8.76 19.92 -14.49
N TRP A 62 8.92 18.63 -14.75
CA TRP A 62 8.27 18.00 -15.88
C TRP A 62 7.77 16.59 -15.54
N ALA A 63 6.75 16.17 -16.28
CA ALA A 63 6.25 14.81 -16.29
C ALA A 63 6.22 14.27 -17.73
N GLN A 64 6.48 12.97 -17.88
CA GLN A 64 6.41 12.26 -19.15
C GLN A 64 6.09 10.80 -18.87
N LEU A 65 5.50 10.10 -19.85
CA LEU A 65 5.16 8.69 -19.77
C LEU A 65 5.92 7.86 -20.82
N ASN A 66 6.44 6.71 -20.40
CA ASN A 66 7.02 5.69 -21.27
C ASN A 66 5.94 4.69 -21.75
N LYS A 67 5.99 4.32 -23.03
CA LYS A 67 5.07 3.33 -23.65
C LYS A 67 5.29 1.90 -23.16
N GLU A 68 6.43 1.65 -22.52
CA GLU A 68 6.76 0.34 -21.94
C GLU A 68 6.00 0.06 -20.64
N ILE A 69 5.19 1.01 -20.14
CA ILE A 69 4.36 0.82 -18.95
C ILE A 69 3.38 -0.34 -19.13
N PHE A 70 3.26 -1.18 -18.10
CA PHE A 70 2.36 -2.32 -18.09
C PHE A 70 1.71 -2.51 -16.72
N ILE A 71 0.63 -3.29 -16.70
CA ILE A 71 0.03 -3.83 -15.49
C ILE A 71 0.47 -5.28 -15.30
N GLN A 72 0.77 -5.68 -14.08
CA GLN A 72 0.88 -7.07 -13.64
C GLN A 72 -0.17 -7.33 -12.55
N THR A 73 -0.72 -8.54 -12.50
CA THR A 73 -1.83 -8.90 -11.57
C THR A 73 -1.39 -9.94 -10.56
N ASP A 74 -2.19 -10.15 -9.52
CA ASP A 74 -2.04 -11.28 -8.59
C ASP A 74 -2.42 -12.65 -9.19
N VAL A 75 -3.08 -12.66 -10.36
CA VAL A 75 -3.58 -13.88 -10.99
C VAL A 75 -2.51 -14.58 -11.81
N ASN A 76 -1.73 -13.82 -12.58
CA ASN A 76 -0.70 -14.34 -13.45
C ASN A 76 0.46 -13.34 -13.59
N ASN A 77 1.61 -13.86 -14.06
CA ASN A 77 2.78 -13.04 -14.40
C ASN A 77 2.69 -12.45 -15.82
N GLU A 78 1.48 -12.28 -16.37
CA GLU A 78 1.30 -11.68 -17.69
C GLU A 78 1.43 -10.15 -17.58
N HIS A 79 2.06 -9.55 -18.60
CA HIS A 79 2.14 -8.10 -18.72
C HIS A 79 1.01 -7.57 -19.59
N TYR A 80 0.07 -6.86 -18.95
CA TYR A 80 -1.04 -6.18 -19.62
C TYR A 80 -0.55 -4.81 -20.10
N ASN A 81 0.00 -4.81 -21.31
CA ASN A 81 0.70 -3.66 -21.87
C ASN A 81 -0.18 -2.42 -22.11
N TYR A 82 0.48 -1.25 -22.14
CA TYR A 82 -0.04 0.02 -22.62
C TYR A 82 -0.74 -0.07 -23.99
N VAL A 83 -1.83 0.68 -24.14
CA VAL A 83 -2.58 0.87 -25.39
C VAL A 83 -2.54 2.34 -25.82
N LYS A 84 -2.97 3.26 -24.94
CA LYS A 84 -3.00 4.71 -25.20
C LYS A 84 -2.98 5.52 -23.91
N SER A 85 -2.74 6.81 -23.99
CA SER A 85 -2.89 7.76 -22.88
C SER A 85 -3.58 9.04 -23.30
N GLU A 86 -4.10 9.78 -22.32
CA GLU A 86 -4.77 11.07 -22.51
C GLU A 86 -4.19 12.10 -21.53
N ASN A 87 -3.87 13.29 -22.05
CA ASN A 87 -3.39 14.43 -21.27
C ASN A 87 -2.03 14.26 -20.55
N ILE A 88 -1.11 13.48 -21.12
CA ILE A 88 0.29 13.35 -20.66
C ILE A 88 1.23 13.33 -21.86
N ALA A 89 2.41 13.92 -21.72
CA ALA A 89 3.43 13.86 -22.76
C ALA A 89 4.09 12.48 -22.81
N MET A 90 4.35 11.96 -24.01
CA MET A 90 5.06 10.70 -24.20
C MET A 90 6.52 10.94 -24.52
N VAL A 91 7.42 10.11 -23.99
CA VAL A 91 8.86 10.15 -24.32
C VAL A 91 9.06 10.18 -25.85
N PRO A 92 9.88 11.10 -26.40
CA PRO A 92 10.81 12.01 -25.71
C PRO A 92 10.21 13.38 -25.30
N ALA A 93 8.94 13.65 -25.59
CA ALA A 93 8.29 14.89 -25.22
C ALA A 93 8.01 14.96 -23.70
N LYS A 94 7.95 16.19 -23.17
CA LYS A 94 7.75 16.48 -21.76
C LYS A 94 6.60 17.46 -21.57
N HIS A 95 5.80 17.25 -20.52
CA HIS A 95 4.89 18.25 -20.01
C HIS A 95 5.62 19.05 -18.94
N THR A 96 5.88 20.33 -19.18
CA THR A 96 6.57 21.21 -18.23
C THR A 96 5.56 22.00 -17.41
N PHE A 97 5.70 21.93 -16.09
CA PHE A 97 4.90 22.70 -15.14
C PHE A 97 5.48 24.09 -14.96
N SER A 98 4.61 25.09 -14.83
CA SER A 98 5.05 26.47 -14.65
C SER A 98 5.45 26.74 -13.20
N LYS A 99 4.68 26.19 -12.25
CA LYS A 99 4.85 26.45 -10.82
C LYS A 99 4.71 25.19 -9.99
N LYS A 100 5.38 25.18 -8.84
CA LYS A 100 5.16 24.19 -7.79
C LYS A 100 3.68 24.15 -7.39
N GLY A 101 3.14 22.94 -7.27
CA GLY A 101 1.74 22.70 -6.92
C GLY A 101 0.79 22.65 -8.11
N ASP A 102 1.25 22.98 -9.32
CA ASP A 102 0.48 22.74 -10.55
C ASP A 102 0.13 21.26 -10.68
N LYS A 103 -1.09 20.97 -11.13
CA LYS A 103 -1.62 19.62 -11.23
C LYS A 103 -1.79 19.18 -12.67
N LEU A 104 -1.42 17.95 -12.96
CA LEU A 104 -1.72 17.28 -14.21
C LEU A 104 -2.57 16.04 -13.94
N VAL A 105 -3.77 16.02 -14.51
CA VAL A 105 -4.66 14.84 -14.47
C VAL A 105 -4.59 14.15 -15.82
N PHE A 106 -4.25 12.87 -15.82
CA PHE A 106 -4.07 12.09 -17.04
C PHE A 106 -4.59 10.67 -16.89
N LYS A 107 -4.81 10.01 -18.02
CA LYS A 107 -5.29 8.62 -18.07
C LYS A 107 -4.34 7.76 -18.88
N VAL A 108 -4.19 6.51 -18.45
CA VAL A 108 -3.46 5.48 -19.18
C VAL A 108 -4.37 4.27 -19.35
N TYR A 109 -4.43 3.78 -20.59
CA TYR A 109 -5.25 2.66 -21.00
C TYR A 109 -4.32 1.46 -21.25
N PHE A 110 -4.65 0.35 -20.64
CA PHE A 110 -3.93 -0.92 -20.73
C PHE A 110 -4.82 -1.98 -21.37
N LYS A 111 -4.20 -3.08 -21.82
CA LYS A 111 -4.94 -4.31 -22.11
C LYS A 111 -5.79 -4.69 -20.90
N LYS A 112 -6.99 -5.19 -21.17
CA LYS A 112 -7.92 -5.62 -20.13
C LYS A 112 -7.31 -6.70 -19.24
N ILE A 113 -7.35 -6.46 -17.93
CA ILE A 113 -6.98 -7.43 -16.91
C ILE A 113 -8.13 -8.41 -16.60
N PRO A 114 -7.84 -9.62 -16.09
CA PRO A 114 -8.85 -10.59 -15.70
C PRO A 114 -9.67 -10.11 -14.50
N ALA A 115 -10.97 -10.43 -14.50
CA ALA A 115 -11.93 -9.92 -13.52
C ALA A 115 -11.78 -10.50 -12.10
N ASN A 116 -11.01 -11.58 -11.96
CA ASN A 116 -10.69 -12.19 -10.66
C ASN A 116 -9.41 -11.63 -10.02
N ALA A 117 -8.79 -10.61 -10.62
CA ALA A 117 -7.65 -9.93 -10.02
C ALA A 117 -8.09 -9.09 -8.80
N ASN A 118 -7.36 -9.22 -7.69
CA ASN A 118 -7.62 -8.48 -6.46
C ASN A 118 -6.66 -7.31 -6.27
N SER A 119 -5.47 -7.40 -6.88
CA SER A 119 -4.48 -6.35 -6.86
C SER A 119 -3.70 -6.29 -8.18
N ILE A 120 -3.15 -5.10 -8.44
CA ILE A 120 -2.29 -4.86 -9.58
C ILE A 120 -1.03 -4.11 -9.16
N ASP A 121 0.04 -4.39 -9.89
CA ASP A 121 1.21 -3.53 -9.98
C ASP A 121 1.15 -2.77 -11.30
N ILE A 122 1.41 -1.47 -11.27
CA ILE A 122 1.59 -0.65 -12.47
C ILE A 122 3.07 -0.32 -12.52
N ILE A 123 3.75 -0.78 -13.57
CA ILE A 123 5.21 -0.68 -13.68
C ILE A 123 5.53 0.04 -14.98
N GLU A 124 6.07 1.26 -14.88
CA GLU A 124 6.58 2.01 -16.02
C GLU A 124 8.01 1.57 -16.37
N ARG A 125 8.85 1.38 -15.34
CA ARG A 125 10.17 0.80 -15.51
C ARG A 125 10.68 0.25 -14.17
N PRO A 126 11.10 -1.02 -14.08
CA PRO A 126 11.66 -1.57 -12.87
C PRO A 126 13.06 -1.01 -12.58
N GLY A 127 13.39 -0.89 -11.30
CA GLY A 127 14.73 -0.55 -10.81
C GLY A 127 14.92 0.91 -10.37
N ILE A 128 15.93 1.11 -9.52
CA ILE A 128 16.30 2.44 -9.02
C ILE A 128 17.24 3.09 -10.02
N ARG A 129 16.98 4.35 -10.38
CA ARG A 129 17.93 5.16 -11.14
C ARG A 129 18.75 6.03 -10.21
N ASN A 130 20.03 6.13 -10.52
CA ASN A 130 20.97 7.01 -9.81
C ASN A 130 20.88 8.48 -10.27
N ASP A 131 20.00 8.81 -11.22
CA ASP A 131 19.83 10.17 -11.75
C ASP A 131 18.67 10.94 -11.08
N GLY A 132 18.03 10.35 -10.07
CA GLY A 132 16.94 10.98 -9.31
C GLY A 132 15.62 11.07 -10.08
N ILE A 133 15.49 10.46 -11.26
CA ILE A 133 14.23 10.38 -11.99
C ILE A 133 13.41 9.22 -11.44
N THR A 134 12.22 9.53 -10.92
CA THR A 134 11.22 8.53 -10.50
C THR A 134 10.34 8.13 -11.68
N PHE A 135 9.80 6.92 -11.63
CA PHE A 135 8.86 6.39 -12.60
C PHE A 135 7.48 6.22 -11.98
N PHE A 136 6.46 6.14 -12.81
CA PHE A 136 5.10 5.81 -12.42
C PHE A 136 4.95 4.33 -12.08
N ASN A 137 5.68 3.90 -11.05
CA ASN A 137 5.57 2.58 -10.46
C ASN A 137 4.69 2.63 -9.20
N PHE A 138 3.64 1.81 -9.19
CA PHE A 138 2.71 1.65 -8.08
C PHE A 138 2.54 0.18 -7.78
N TYR A 139 2.71 -0.19 -6.51
CA TYR A 139 2.77 -1.58 -6.08
C TYR A 139 1.60 -1.95 -5.17
N ASN A 140 1.10 -3.16 -5.34
CA ASN A 140 0.00 -3.76 -4.60
C ASN A 140 -1.22 -2.83 -4.53
N VAL A 141 -1.61 -2.30 -5.70
CA VAL A 141 -2.78 -1.42 -5.83
C VAL A 141 -4.03 -2.27 -5.74
N SER A 142 -4.86 -2.03 -4.74
CA SER A 142 -6.05 -2.84 -4.49
C SER A 142 -7.17 -2.52 -5.49
N LEU A 143 -7.75 -3.58 -6.03
CA LEU A 143 -8.95 -3.51 -6.87
C LEU A 143 -10.26 -3.75 -6.09
N THR A 144 -10.17 -3.83 -4.77
CA THR A 144 -11.32 -4.10 -3.88
C THR A 144 -11.41 -3.12 -2.71
N LYS A 145 -10.32 -2.41 -2.40
CA LYS A 145 -10.25 -1.46 -1.28
C LYS A 145 -9.89 -0.05 -1.76
N SER A 146 -10.58 0.94 -1.22
CA SER A 146 -10.33 2.36 -1.44
C SER A 146 -9.93 3.08 -0.16
N PHE A 147 -9.28 4.24 -0.30
CA PHE A 147 -9.15 5.21 0.78
C PHE A 147 -10.44 6.05 0.86
N PRO A 148 -10.96 6.35 2.07
CA PRO A 148 -12.14 7.21 2.20
C PRO A 148 -11.84 8.61 1.62
N PRO A 149 -12.75 9.18 0.81
CA PRO A 149 -12.59 10.53 0.29
C PRO A 149 -12.47 11.53 1.46
N GLY A 150 -11.41 12.33 1.48
CA GLY A 150 -11.17 13.33 2.53
C GLY A 150 -10.21 12.91 3.65
N THR A 151 -9.61 11.71 3.59
CA THR A 151 -8.59 11.31 4.56
C THR A 151 -7.27 12.04 4.29
N LYS A 152 -7.11 13.26 4.83
CA LYS A 152 -5.80 13.61 5.38
C LYS A 152 -5.58 12.61 6.51
N ILE A 153 -4.54 11.77 6.45
CA ILE A 153 -4.22 10.87 7.56
C ILE A 153 -3.90 11.75 8.78
N LYS A 154 -4.93 12.04 9.59
CA LYS A 154 -4.77 12.30 11.01
C LYS A 154 -4.83 10.91 11.64
N VAL A 155 -3.70 10.46 12.15
CA VAL A 155 -3.63 9.28 13.00
C VAL A 155 -4.42 9.59 14.27
N THR A 156 -5.72 9.33 14.26
CA THR A 156 -6.58 9.40 15.44
C THR A 156 -7.44 8.15 15.44
N ASP A 157 -7.16 7.31 16.43
CA ASP A 157 -7.91 6.15 16.90
C ASP A 157 -7.90 4.88 16.03
N VAL A 158 -6.93 4.02 16.35
CA VAL A 158 -6.98 2.59 16.03
C VAL A 158 -7.99 1.95 16.98
N VAL A 159 -9.20 1.69 16.49
CA VAL A 159 -10.15 0.82 17.21
C VAL A 159 -9.70 -0.62 17.00
N LEU A 160 -9.07 -1.20 18.02
CA LEU A 160 -8.73 -2.62 18.06
C LEU A 160 -10.01 -3.42 18.23
N MET A 161 -10.47 -4.10 17.18
CA MET A 161 -11.49 -5.14 17.37
C MET A 161 -10.86 -6.29 18.18
N PRO A 162 -11.56 -6.82 19.19
CA PRO A 162 -11.07 -7.97 19.96
C PRO A 162 -10.92 -9.19 19.05
N PRO A 163 -9.90 -10.03 19.26
CA PRO A 163 -9.62 -11.19 18.42
C PRO A 163 -10.75 -12.23 18.50
N PRO A 164 -11.04 -12.97 17.40
CA PRO A 164 -12.05 -14.02 17.42
C PRO A 164 -11.63 -15.17 18.35
N PRO A 165 -12.60 -15.83 19.03
CA PRO A 165 -12.30 -16.99 19.88
C PRO A 165 -11.79 -18.17 19.04
N ILE A 166 -10.69 -18.77 19.48
CA ILE A 166 -10.03 -19.91 18.84
C ILE A 166 -10.82 -21.19 19.13
N GLN A 167 -11.30 -21.89 18.09
CA GLN A 167 -11.74 -23.29 18.21
C GLN A 167 -10.49 -24.19 18.20
N ARG A 168 -10.32 -25.04 19.22
CA ARG A 168 -9.21 -26.00 19.33
C ARG A 168 -9.55 -27.28 18.57
N ASP A 169 -8.80 -27.60 17.52
CA ASP A 169 -8.80 -28.93 16.92
C ASP A 169 -8.03 -29.92 17.80
N THR A 170 -8.68 -31.03 18.12
CA THR A 170 -8.15 -32.16 18.89
C THR A 170 -7.41 -33.13 18.00
N ALA A 171 -6.09 -32.96 17.85
CA ALA A 171 -5.21 -34.04 17.43
C ALA A 171 -3.76 -33.71 17.78
N THR A 172 -3.29 -34.12 18.97
CA THR A 172 -2.08 -34.94 19.19
C THR A 172 -1.76 -34.99 20.68
N THR A 173 -1.98 -36.18 21.23
CA THR A 173 -1.52 -36.73 22.51
C THR A 173 -0.01 -36.63 22.72
N GLY A 174 0.42 -36.30 23.94
CA GLY A 174 1.76 -36.67 24.40
C GLY A 174 2.32 -35.92 25.62
N LEU A 175 2.01 -36.44 26.81
CA LEU A 175 2.86 -36.46 28.02
C LEU A 175 3.27 -35.11 28.66
N PHE A 176 2.60 -34.71 29.75
CA PHE A 176 3.22 -34.26 31.02
C PHE A 176 2.10 -34.07 32.07
N TYR A 177 2.19 -34.80 33.19
CA TYR A 177 1.26 -34.75 34.31
C TYR A 177 1.63 -33.58 35.24
N GLY A 178 0.77 -32.56 35.29
CA GLY A 178 0.85 -31.43 36.21
C GLY A 178 -0.40 -30.56 36.06
N ASN A 179 -1.14 -30.35 37.14
CA ASN A 179 -2.49 -29.78 37.16
C ASN A 179 -2.54 -28.36 36.53
N SER A 180 -3.00 -28.27 35.27
CA SER A 180 -2.98 -27.07 34.43
C SER A 180 -4.08 -26.04 34.74
N ASN A 181 -5.06 -26.39 35.58
CA ASN A 181 -6.26 -25.58 35.78
C ASN A 181 -6.04 -24.38 36.72
N GLU A 182 -5.10 -24.44 37.66
CA GLU A 182 -4.86 -23.34 38.59
C GLU A 182 -3.99 -22.23 37.99
N MET A 183 -2.98 -22.60 37.19
CA MET A 183 -2.11 -21.62 36.54
C MET A 183 -2.80 -20.90 35.37
N GLN A 184 -3.73 -21.58 34.69
CA GLN A 184 -4.51 -20.98 33.61
C GLN A 184 -5.57 -19.99 34.13
N ASN A 185 -6.16 -20.25 35.29
CA ASN A 185 -7.05 -19.29 35.97
C ASN A 185 -6.27 -18.10 36.56
N ALA A 186 -5.05 -18.31 37.05
CA ALA A 186 -4.18 -17.23 37.51
C ALA A 186 -3.67 -16.34 36.36
N MET A 187 -3.35 -16.89 35.19
CA MET A 187 -2.98 -16.06 34.01
C MET A 187 -4.18 -15.31 33.42
N SER A 188 -5.39 -15.86 33.51
CA SER A 188 -6.61 -15.22 32.99
C SER A 188 -7.03 -14.00 33.81
N SER A 189 -6.75 -13.99 35.12
CA SER A 189 -7.03 -12.82 35.99
C SER A 189 -5.95 -11.74 35.91
N MET A 190 -4.74 -12.05 35.41
CA MET A 190 -3.66 -11.08 35.19
C MET A 190 -3.70 -10.41 33.81
N GLY A 191 -4.49 -10.92 32.86
CA GLY A 191 -4.64 -10.35 31.51
C GLY A 191 -5.01 -8.86 31.49
N PRO A 192 -6.05 -8.41 32.23
CA PRO A 192 -6.44 -7.00 32.26
C PRO A 192 -5.35 -6.09 32.84
N MET A 193 -4.59 -6.59 33.84
CA MET A 193 -3.50 -5.85 34.45
C MET A 193 -2.33 -5.69 33.47
N TYR A 194 -1.95 -6.77 32.77
CA TYR A 194 -0.92 -6.72 31.72
C TYR A 194 -1.32 -5.81 30.56
N ALA A 195 -2.59 -5.83 30.15
CA ALA A 195 -3.10 -4.95 29.11
C ALA A 195 -3.02 -3.47 29.54
N SER A 196 -3.38 -3.15 30.79
CA SER A 196 -3.26 -1.79 31.32
C SER A 196 -1.81 -1.31 31.42
N MET A 197 -0.89 -2.20 31.78
CA MET A 197 0.55 -1.92 31.83
C MET A 197 1.12 -1.71 30.43
N ALA A 198 0.80 -2.59 29.47
CA ALA A 198 1.22 -2.45 28.08
C ALA A 198 0.69 -1.14 27.47
N LYS A 199 -0.57 -0.80 27.75
CA LYS A 199 -1.17 0.48 27.32
C LYS A 199 -0.44 1.67 27.94
N SER A 200 -0.14 1.64 29.23
CA SER A 200 0.59 2.71 29.92
C SER A 200 1.99 2.92 29.35
N VAL A 201 2.72 1.84 29.06
CA VAL A 201 4.05 1.89 28.43
C VAL A 201 3.97 2.49 27.02
N LEU A 202 2.98 2.08 26.23
CA LEU A 202 2.77 2.62 24.87
C LEU A 202 2.36 4.10 24.91
N ASP A 203 1.46 4.48 25.82
CA ASP A 203 1.03 5.87 26.00
C ASP A 203 2.20 6.76 26.44
N ALA A 204 3.08 6.26 27.33
CA ALA A 204 4.28 6.97 27.75
C ALA A 204 5.30 7.12 26.62
N GLN A 205 5.52 6.08 25.80
CA GLN A 205 6.37 6.15 24.61
C GLN A 205 5.82 7.14 23.59
N LEU A 206 4.52 7.09 23.33
CA LEU A 206 3.86 8.00 22.40
C LEU A 206 3.91 9.45 22.88
N ALA A 207 3.73 9.68 24.18
CA ALA A 207 3.87 11.01 24.79
C ALA A 207 5.32 11.53 24.68
N TYR A 208 6.32 10.67 24.87
CA TYR A 208 7.73 11.00 24.70
C TYR A 208 8.05 11.43 23.26
N PHE A 209 7.54 10.72 22.25
CA PHE A 209 7.74 11.09 20.84
C PHE A 209 6.98 12.35 20.41
N LYS A 210 5.87 12.66 21.06
CA LYS A 210 5.08 13.88 20.79
C LYS A 210 5.71 15.16 21.35
N GLN A 211 6.75 15.07 22.18
CA GLN A 211 7.43 16.25 22.68
C GLN A 211 8.12 17.01 21.53
N PRO A 212 7.91 18.33 21.42
CA PRO A 212 8.52 19.12 20.36
C PRO A 212 10.04 19.06 20.46
N GLY A 213 10.71 18.71 19.35
CA GLY A 213 12.16 18.56 19.26
C GLY A 213 12.68 17.13 19.45
N LYS A 214 11.91 16.21 20.06
CA LYS A 214 12.37 14.83 20.28
C LYS A 214 12.49 14.00 19.01
N ILE A 215 11.62 14.22 18.03
CA ILE A 215 11.73 13.59 16.71
C ILE A 215 13.01 14.05 15.99
N ALA A 216 13.37 15.34 16.11
CA ALA A 216 14.60 15.86 15.54
C ALA A 216 15.85 15.31 16.24
N GLU A 217 15.79 15.13 17.56
CA GLU A 217 16.86 14.51 18.36
C GLU A 217 17.06 13.03 17.99
N ILE A 218 15.97 12.28 17.77
CA ILE A 218 16.02 10.88 17.32
C ILE A 218 16.54 10.77 15.89
N ALA A 219 16.12 11.66 15.00
CA ALA A 219 16.63 11.71 13.63
C ALA A 219 18.13 12.01 13.62
N LYS A 220 18.58 12.94 14.47
CA LYS A 220 20.00 13.26 14.65
C LYS A 220 20.77 12.06 15.19
N LEU A 221 20.26 11.37 16.21
CA LEU A 221 20.89 10.18 16.78
C LEU A 221 21.02 9.05 15.76
N ASN A 222 19.98 8.79 14.97
CA ASN A 222 20.01 7.76 13.92
C ASN A 222 21.00 8.12 12.79
N LYS A 223 21.09 9.40 12.45
CA LYS A 223 22.09 9.89 11.49
C LYS A 223 23.51 9.73 12.03
N ASP A 224 23.76 10.14 13.27
CA ASP A 224 25.08 10.01 13.89
C ASP A 224 25.50 8.53 14.03
N TYR A 225 24.54 7.64 14.31
CA TYR A 225 24.77 6.20 14.35
C TYR A 225 25.04 5.59 12.96
N PHE A 226 24.31 6.04 11.93
CA PHE A 226 24.60 5.68 10.54
C PHE A 226 26.01 6.10 10.11
N ASP A 227 26.35 7.37 10.35
CA ASP A 227 27.66 7.92 10.00
C ASP A 227 28.80 7.16 10.72
N ALA A 228 28.57 6.73 11.97
CA ALA A 228 29.51 5.89 12.72
C ALA A 228 29.67 4.48 12.11
N LEU A 229 28.57 3.85 11.65
CA LEU A 229 28.61 2.53 10.99
C LEU A 229 29.39 2.58 9.68
N ILE A 230 29.18 3.62 8.87
CA ILE A 230 29.95 3.84 7.65
C ILE A 230 31.44 4.02 7.96
N LYS A 231 31.76 4.80 9.00
CA LYS A 231 33.15 5.06 9.41
C LYS A 231 33.90 3.79 9.86
N VAL A 232 33.21 2.81 10.43
CA VAL A 232 33.80 1.53 10.84
C VAL A 232 33.80 0.47 9.72
N GLY A 233 33.42 0.85 8.50
CA GLY A 233 33.60 0.04 7.28
C GLY A 233 32.36 -0.72 6.82
N PHE A 234 31.18 -0.42 7.35
CA PHE A 234 29.93 -0.95 6.79
C PHE A 234 29.59 -0.19 5.50
N ASN A 235 29.04 -0.89 4.52
CA ASN A 235 28.43 -0.23 3.37
C ASN A 235 27.03 0.29 3.72
N ASP A 236 26.50 1.19 2.89
CA ASP A 236 25.24 1.89 3.14
C ASP A 236 24.07 0.92 3.40
N ASP A 237 23.96 -0.16 2.62
CA ASP A 237 22.91 -1.17 2.77
C ASP A 237 23.04 -1.95 4.08
N GLN A 238 24.26 -2.29 4.48
CA GLN A 238 24.53 -2.97 5.75
C GLN A 238 24.26 -2.05 6.94
N ALA A 239 24.66 -0.78 6.87
CA ALA A 239 24.39 0.21 7.90
C ALA A 239 22.89 0.45 8.05
N LEU A 240 22.16 0.59 6.94
CA LEU A 240 20.70 0.75 6.94
C LEU A 240 20.01 -0.49 7.54
N LYS A 241 20.48 -1.70 7.21
CA LYS A 241 19.98 -2.95 7.79
C LYS A 241 20.24 -3.04 9.29
N VAL A 242 21.38 -2.58 9.78
CA VAL A 242 21.70 -2.54 11.22
C VAL A 242 20.79 -1.57 11.96
N ILE A 243 20.54 -0.37 11.41
CA ILE A 243 19.67 0.64 12.05
C ILE A 243 18.20 0.21 12.07
N THR A 244 17.74 -0.45 11.01
CA THR A 244 16.35 -0.91 10.90
C THR A 244 16.07 -2.18 11.70
N ALA A 245 17.08 -3.06 11.85
CA ALA A 245 17.01 -4.27 12.67
C ALA A 245 17.18 -3.96 14.17
N ASN A 246 18.13 -3.11 14.52
CA ASN A 246 18.51 -2.78 15.91
C ASN A 246 18.23 -1.31 16.23
N SER A 247 17.07 -0.79 15.83
CA SER A 247 16.70 0.59 16.17
C SER A 247 16.97 0.85 17.66
N LEU A 248 17.76 1.90 17.94
CA LEU A 248 18.20 2.29 19.29
C LEU A 248 17.02 2.57 20.22
N ILE A 249 15.84 2.79 19.63
CA ILE A 249 14.56 2.74 20.30
C ILE A 249 14.03 1.32 20.12
N SER A 250 14.02 0.56 21.22
CA SER A 250 13.50 -0.81 21.26
C SER A 250 12.15 -0.88 20.54
N LYS A 251 12.12 -1.56 19.39
CA LYS A 251 10.88 -2.15 18.90
C LYS A 251 10.45 -3.10 20.00
N SER A 252 9.37 -2.77 20.71
CA SER A 252 8.74 -3.68 21.66
C SER A 252 8.67 -5.04 20.98
N SER A 253 9.45 -5.98 21.50
CA SER A 253 9.73 -7.26 20.90
C SER A 253 8.43 -7.89 20.44
N SER A 254 8.37 -8.20 19.14
CA SER A 254 7.54 -9.31 18.67
C SER A 254 7.80 -10.48 19.62
N ILE A 255 6.76 -10.89 20.34
CA ILE A 255 6.71 -12.16 21.04
C ILE A 255 6.79 -13.23 19.95
N THR A 256 8.01 -13.63 19.60
CA THR A 256 8.27 -14.93 19.00
C THR A 256 8.18 -15.94 20.13
N GLY A 257 6.99 -16.49 20.32
CA GLY A 257 6.85 -17.78 20.98
C GLY A 257 7.39 -18.85 20.04
N GLN A 258 8.52 -19.45 20.43
CA GLN A 258 8.76 -20.87 20.19
C GLN A 258 8.35 -21.63 21.45
#